data_AF-A0A9W4WVC1-F1
#
_entry.id   AF-A0A9W4WVC1-F1
#
_cell.length_a   1.000
_cell.length_b   1.000
_cell.length_c   1.000
_cell.angle_alpha   90.00
_cell.angle_beta   90.00
_cell.angle_gamma   90.00
#
_symmetry.space_group_name_H-M   'P 1'
#
loop_
_entity.id
_entity.type
_entity.pdbx_description
1 polymer ?
#
loop_
_entity_poly.entity_id
_entity_poly.type
_entity_poly.pdbx_seq_one_letter_code
_entity_poly.pdbx_strand_id
1 'polypeptide(L)'
;MSLDYPWYILLATKPKNLLSGCVFYQGQLDEDLVQLFYKVPGVIRFLDHSGEEKELPSPLSPQKVAEFSDLLKKIKKKGGDYDWAKDQEPNLQIGDWIKVIKGPYIGCQEKIIALDEEKKLITVNVDFFGRLTPAKILMTDCIKETK
;
A
#
# COMPACT_ATOMS: atom_id res chain seq x y z
N MET A 1 2.64 -22.56 -22.21
CA MET A 1 1.83 -22.58 -20.96
C MET A 1 2.43 -21.56 -20.02
N SER A 2 1.70 -20.49 -19.71
CA SER A 2 2.09 -19.57 -18.63
C SER A 2 1.85 -20.31 -17.32
N LEU A 3 2.91 -20.65 -16.58
CA LEU A 3 2.77 -21.17 -15.23
C LEU A 3 2.30 -20.04 -14.33
N ASP A 4 1.04 -20.08 -13.91
CA ASP A 4 0.45 -19.07 -13.04
C ASP A 4 0.82 -19.41 -11.59
N TYR A 5 1.92 -18.84 -11.13
CA TYR A 5 2.42 -19.07 -9.78
C TYR A 5 1.76 -18.11 -8.78
N PRO A 6 1.42 -18.58 -7.56
CA PRO A 6 0.79 -17.75 -6.54
C PRO A 6 1.73 -16.67 -6.02
N TRP A 7 1.13 -15.61 -5.48
CA TRP A 7 1.83 -14.46 -4.92
C TRP A 7 1.77 -14.42 -3.40
N TYR A 8 2.86 -14.02 -2.75
CA TYR A 8 2.99 -13.89 -1.30
C TYR A 8 3.62 -12.55 -0.94
N ILE A 9 3.39 -12.08 0.29
CA ILE A 9 4.00 -10.87 0.83
C ILE A 9 4.84 -11.23 2.05
N LEU A 10 6.11 -10.85 2.01
CA LEU A 10 7.02 -10.86 3.14
C LEU A 10 7.19 -9.45 3.69
N LEU A 11 7.31 -9.35 5.00
CA LEU A 11 7.45 -8.11 5.74
C LEU A 11 8.92 -7.94 6.08
N ALA A 12 9.49 -6.76 5.85
CA ALA A 12 10.92 -6.51 5.99
C ALA A 12 11.25 -5.23 6.78
N THR A 13 12.44 -5.16 7.36
CA THR A 13 12.82 -4.16 8.38
C THR A 13 13.23 -2.77 7.87
N LYS A 14 13.20 -2.48 6.56
CA LYS A 14 13.62 -1.16 6.03
C LYS A 14 12.44 -0.27 5.63
N PRO A 15 12.01 0.69 6.47
CA PRO A 15 11.05 1.70 6.08
C PRO A 15 11.74 2.95 5.49
N LYS A 16 11.48 3.26 4.22
CA LYS A 16 11.72 4.58 3.58
C LYS A 16 10.50 5.16 2.85
N ASN A 17 9.47 4.38 2.47
CA ASN A 17 8.29 4.75 1.66
C ASN A 17 7.08 3.80 1.86
N LEU A 18 5.93 4.05 1.22
CA LEU A 18 4.68 3.27 1.37
C LEU A 18 4.80 1.74 1.17
N LEU A 19 5.79 1.28 0.41
CA LEU A 19 6.07 -0.15 0.11
C LEU A 19 7.31 -0.67 0.84
N SER A 20 8.02 0.21 1.53
CA SER A 20 9.29 -0.15 2.13
C SER A 20 9.02 -1.01 3.36
N GLY A 21 9.53 -2.22 3.32
CA GLY A 21 9.20 -3.25 4.30
C GLY A 21 8.15 -4.24 3.83
N CYS A 22 7.80 -4.27 2.54
CA CYS A 22 7.10 -5.38 1.90
C CYS A 22 7.91 -5.91 0.71
N VAL A 23 8.19 -7.21 0.69
CA VAL A 23 8.81 -7.94 -0.43
C VAL A 23 7.75 -8.88 -1.01
N PHE A 24 7.61 -8.88 -2.33
CA PHE A 24 6.66 -9.74 -3.02
C PHE A 24 7.40 -10.95 -3.60
N TYR A 25 6.84 -12.13 -3.37
CA TYR A 25 7.36 -13.39 -3.90
C TYR A 25 6.30 -14.05 -4.78
N GLN A 26 6.66 -14.43 -5.99
CA GLN A 26 5.83 -15.22 -6.88
C GLN A 26 6.51 -16.58 -7.11
N GLY A 27 5.85 -17.66 -6.70
CA GLY A 27 6.42 -19.01 -6.82
C GLY A 27 5.65 -20.03 -5.99
N GLN A 28 6.05 -21.30 -6.06
CA GLN A 28 5.54 -22.31 -5.13
C GLN A 28 6.32 -22.24 -3.83
N LEU A 29 5.59 -22.16 -2.71
CA LEU A 29 6.18 -22.32 -1.39
C LEU A 29 6.11 -23.78 -0.95
N ASP A 30 7.19 -24.23 -0.34
CA ASP A 30 7.27 -25.41 0.50
C ASP A 30 7.83 -25.01 1.87
N GLU A 31 7.85 -25.95 2.82
CA GLU A 31 8.30 -25.71 4.19
C GLU A 31 9.76 -25.23 4.24
N ASP A 32 10.64 -25.84 3.43
CA ASP A 32 12.07 -25.51 3.38
C ASP A 32 12.29 -24.07 2.90
N LEU A 33 11.56 -23.67 1.86
CA LEU A 33 11.66 -22.34 1.29
C LEU A 33 11.08 -21.28 2.24
N VAL A 34 9.99 -21.59 2.94
CA VAL A 34 9.46 -20.72 4.01
C VAL A 34 10.51 -20.52 5.10
N GLN A 35 11.12 -21.59 5.60
CA GLN A 35 12.19 -21.49 6.60
C GLN A 35 13.41 -20.72 6.08
N LEU A 36 13.75 -20.86 4.80
CA LEU A 36 14.84 -20.11 4.18
C LEU A 36 14.53 -18.61 4.18
N PHE A 37 13.30 -18.21 3.84
CA PHE A 37 12.90 -16.80 3.88
C PHE A 37 13.05 -16.19 5.27
N TYR A 38 12.67 -16.91 6.34
CA TYR A 38 12.86 -16.44 7.72
C TYR A 38 14.33 -16.31 8.13
N LYS A 39 15.25 -17.03 7.46
CA LYS A 39 16.70 -16.90 7.69
C LYS A 39 17.32 -15.72 6.95
N VAL A 40 16.62 -15.12 5.97
CA VAL A 40 17.13 -13.96 5.22
C VAL A 40 17.16 -12.73 6.13
N PRO A 41 18.34 -12.09 6.32
CA PRO A 41 18.44 -10.89 7.16
C PRO A 41 17.50 -9.78 6.69
N GLY A 42 16.68 -9.31 7.61
CA GLY A 42 15.73 -8.23 7.36
C GLY A 42 14.36 -8.70 6.90
N VAL A 43 14.13 -10.00 6.65
CA VAL A 43 12.78 -10.58 6.62
C VAL A 43 12.30 -10.74 8.05
N ILE A 44 11.10 -10.24 8.33
CA ILE A 44 10.44 -10.31 9.64
C ILE A 44 9.54 -11.53 9.65
N ARG A 45 8.56 -11.56 8.72
CA ARG A 45 7.57 -12.63 8.59
C ARG A 45 6.78 -12.53 7.29
N PHE A 46 6.02 -13.56 6.96
CA PHE A 46 4.99 -13.46 5.93
C PHE A 46 3.79 -12.66 6.46
N LEU A 47 3.01 -12.04 5.57
CA LEU A 47 1.92 -11.13 5.96
C LEU A 47 0.91 -11.76 6.92
N ASP A 48 0.56 -13.02 6.69
CA ASP A 48 -0.45 -13.80 7.40
C ASP A 48 0.11 -14.98 8.18
N HIS A 49 1.44 -15.12 8.24
CA HIS A 49 2.11 -16.23 8.89
C HIS A 49 3.24 -15.69 9.78
N SER A 50 3.26 -16.11 11.03
CA SER A 50 4.14 -15.65 12.11
C SER A 50 5.48 -16.36 12.13
N GLY A 51 5.55 -17.58 11.61
CA GLY A 51 6.77 -18.40 11.58
C GLY A 51 6.67 -19.65 12.46
N GLU A 52 5.65 -19.71 13.32
CA GLU A 52 5.41 -20.81 14.27
C GLU A 52 4.24 -21.71 13.83
N GLU A 53 3.46 -21.30 12.83
CA GLU A 53 2.38 -22.13 12.28
C GLU A 53 2.94 -23.34 11.52
N LYS A 54 2.19 -24.45 11.56
CA LYS A 54 2.47 -25.63 10.72
C LYS A 54 1.95 -25.47 9.29
N GLU A 55 1.01 -24.56 9.07
CA GLU A 55 0.42 -24.30 7.77
C GLU A 55 1.31 -23.34 6.98
N LEU A 56 1.40 -23.52 5.67
CA LEU A 56 2.16 -22.61 4.82
C LEU A 56 1.46 -21.24 4.74
N PRO A 57 2.20 -20.14 4.47
CA PRO A 57 1.61 -18.83 4.21
C PRO A 57 0.54 -18.90 3.12
N SER A 58 -0.53 -18.13 3.26
CA SER A 58 -1.61 -18.14 2.26
C SER A 58 -1.22 -17.29 1.05
N PRO A 59 -1.55 -17.75 -0.17
CA PRO A 59 -1.36 -16.93 -1.35
C PRO A 59 -2.33 -15.74 -1.33
N LEU A 60 -1.90 -14.61 -1.88
CA LEU A 60 -2.76 -13.47 -2.15
C LEU A 60 -3.85 -13.88 -3.14
N SER A 61 -5.07 -13.36 -2.93
CA SER A 61 -6.14 -13.52 -3.89
C SER A 61 -5.79 -12.83 -5.23
N PRO A 62 -6.23 -13.37 -6.37
CA PRO A 62 -5.98 -12.76 -7.69
C PRO A 62 -6.43 -11.29 -7.76
N GLN A 63 -7.54 -10.95 -7.09
CA GLN A 63 -8.04 -9.58 -7.01
C GLN A 63 -7.05 -8.65 -6.31
N LYS A 64 -6.50 -9.06 -5.15
CA LYS A 64 -5.50 -8.30 -4.39
C LYS A 64 -4.21 -8.08 -5.19
N VAL A 65 -3.80 -9.09 -5.96
CA VAL A 65 -2.64 -8.99 -6.86
C VAL A 65 -2.89 -7.97 -7.98
N ALA A 66 -4.08 -7.99 -8.59
CA ALA A 66 -4.45 -7.05 -9.65
C ALA A 66 -4.51 -5.60 -9.16
N GLU A 67 -5.20 -5.36 -8.04
CA GLU A 67 -5.29 -4.04 -7.39
C GLU A 67 -3.89 -3.47 -7.09
N PHE A 68 -3.00 -4.30 -6.57
CA PHE A 68 -1.63 -3.90 -6.26
C PHE A 68 -0.79 -3.63 -7.51
N SER A 69 -0.88 -4.49 -8.54
CA SER A 69 -0.19 -4.30 -9.82
C SER A 69 -0.57 -2.97 -10.46
N ASP A 70 -1.85 -2.60 -10.38
CA ASP A 70 -2.35 -1.33 -10.89
C ASP A 70 -1.89 -0.15 -10.05
N LEU A 71 -1.87 -0.28 -8.72
CA LEU A 71 -1.31 0.72 -7.81
C LEU A 71 0.18 0.97 -8.10
N LEU A 72 0.98 -0.08 -8.27
CA LEU A 72 2.40 0.03 -8.63
C LEU A 72 2.60 0.71 -9.98
N LYS A 73 1.82 0.36 -11.01
CA LYS A 73 1.88 1.01 -12.32
C LYS A 73 1.53 2.50 -12.22
N LYS A 74 0.52 2.85 -11.41
CA LYS A 74 0.10 4.24 -11.18
C LYS A 74 1.17 5.04 -10.43
N ILE A 75 1.78 4.47 -9.40
CA ILE A 75 2.89 5.09 -8.66
C ILE A 75 4.10 5.30 -9.58
N LYS A 76 4.48 4.30 -10.38
CA LYS A 76 5.60 4.42 -11.33
C LYS A 76 5.33 5.46 -12.42
N LYS A 77 4.10 5.55 -12.93
CA LYS A 77 3.73 6.55 -13.96
C LYS A 77 3.74 7.99 -13.44
N LYS A 78 3.47 8.21 -12.15
CA LYS A 78 3.46 9.55 -11.51
C LYS A 78 4.73 9.86 -10.70
N GLY A 79 5.81 9.09 -10.91
CA GLY A 79 7.12 9.32 -10.28
C GLY A 79 7.84 10.59 -10.75
N GLY A 80 7.23 11.41 -11.60
CA GLY A 80 7.68 12.74 -11.96
C GLY A 80 6.45 13.63 -12.10
N ASP A 81 6.49 14.78 -11.44
CA ASP A 81 5.55 15.90 -11.53
C ASP A 81 4.11 15.62 -11.07
N TYR A 82 3.86 16.00 -9.81
CA TYR A 82 2.53 16.37 -9.36
C TYR A 82 2.12 17.64 -10.13
N ASP A 83 1.44 17.47 -11.26
CA ASP A 83 0.83 18.59 -11.99
C ASP A 83 -0.14 19.33 -11.07
N TRP A 84 0.21 20.58 -10.77
CA TRP A 84 -0.50 21.53 -9.91
C TRP A 84 -1.74 22.09 -10.63
N ALA A 85 -2.68 21.23 -11.01
CA ALA A 85 -3.91 21.67 -11.64
C ALA A 85 -4.70 22.60 -10.70
N LYS A 86 -5.03 23.80 -11.21
CA LYS A 86 -5.82 24.88 -10.60
C LYS A 86 -7.31 24.50 -10.41
N ASP A 87 -7.60 23.37 -9.79
CA ASP A 87 -8.95 23.10 -9.31
C ASP A 87 -9.13 23.74 -7.92
N GLN A 88 -10.32 24.26 -7.62
CA GLN A 88 -10.63 24.86 -6.32
C GLN A 88 -10.19 23.93 -5.19
N GLU A 89 -9.28 24.42 -4.36
CA GLU A 89 -8.74 23.65 -3.25
C GLU A 89 -9.85 23.34 -2.25
N PRO A 90 -10.14 22.07 -1.98
CA PRO A 90 -11.11 21.73 -0.94
C PRO A 90 -10.56 22.21 0.41
N ASN A 91 -11.39 22.90 1.19
CA ASN A 91 -11.06 23.29 2.56
C ASN A 91 -11.05 22.04 3.45
N LEU A 92 -9.90 21.38 3.49
CA LEU A 92 -9.65 20.14 4.24
C LEU A 92 -8.88 20.47 5.51
N GLN A 93 -9.33 19.91 6.63
CA GLN A 93 -8.70 20.04 7.94
C GLN A 93 -8.34 18.68 8.51
N ILE A 94 -7.38 18.67 9.44
CA ILE A 94 -7.08 17.46 10.20
C ILE A 94 -8.35 16.99 10.89
N GLY A 95 -8.68 15.72 10.67
CA GLY A 95 -9.88 15.10 11.19
C GLY A 95 -11.09 15.09 10.26
N ASP A 96 -11.02 15.74 9.10
CA ASP A 96 -12.03 15.57 8.07
C ASP A 96 -11.96 14.16 7.48
N TRP A 97 -13.13 13.61 7.13
CA TRP A 97 -13.22 12.43 6.28
C TRP A 97 -13.06 12.86 4.83
N ILE A 98 -12.22 12.13 4.09
CA ILE A 98 -12.06 12.33 2.66
C ILE A 98 -12.29 11.04 1.90
N LYS A 99 -12.63 11.20 0.62
CA LYS A 99 -12.55 10.14 -0.38
C LYS A 99 -11.54 10.54 -1.44
N VAL A 100 -10.59 9.66 -1.71
CA VAL A 100 -9.63 9.85 -2.79
C VAL A 100 -10.34 9.53 -4.11
N ILE A 101 -10.40 10.51 -5.02
CA ILE A 101 -11.07 10.39 -6.33
C ILE A 101 -10.07 10.30 -7.49
N LYS A 102 -8.80 10.57 -7.25
CA LYS A 102 -7.74 10.55 -8.27
C LYS A 102 -6.47 9.90 -7.71
N GLY A 103 -5.63 9.37 -8.60
CA GLY A 103 -4.33 8.82 -8.24
C GLY A 103 -4.33 7.35 -7.79
N PRO A 104 -3.22 6.86 -7.20
CA PRO A 104 -3.03 5.45 -6.89
C PRO A 104 -3.95 4.93 -5.78
N TYR A 105 -4.44 5.81 -4.91
CA TYR A 105 -5.29 5.46 -3.76
C TYR A 105 -6.79 5.70 -4.02
N ILE A 106 -7.22 5.80 -5.27
CA ILE A 106 -8.62 6.06 -5.64
C ILE A 106 -9.57 5.07 -4.92
N GLY A 107 -10.65 5.60 -4.35
CA GLY A 107 -11.62 4.84 -3.56
C GLY A 107 -11.31 4.75 -2.07
N CYS A 108 -10.10 5.12 -1.61
CA CYS A 108 -9.78 5.20 -0.19
C CYS A 108 -10.65 6.25 0.52
N GLN A 109 -11.29 5.87 1.61
CA GLN A 109 -12.15 6.72 2.43
C GLN A 109 -11.65 6.75 3.87
N GLU A 110 -10.92 7.79 4.24
CA GLU A 110 -10.19 7.83 5.52
C GLU A 110 -10.17 9.22 6.12
N LYS A 111 -9.82 9.28 7.41
CA LYS A 111 -9.70 10.53 8.16
C LYS A 111 -8.31 11.14 7.95
N ILE A 112 -8.24 12.45 7.73
CA ILE A 112 -6.97 13.19 7.65
C ILE A 112 -6.27 13.15 9.01
N ILE A 113 -5.04 12.67 9.04
CA ILE A 113 -4.21 12.59 10.26
C ILE A 113 -3.14 13.68 10.33
N ALA A 114 -2.72 14.22 9.19
CA ALA A 114 -1.82 15.37 9.11
C ALA A 114 -2.07 16.16 7.82
N LEU A 115 -1.75 17.45 7.85
CA LEU A 115 -1.92 18.38 6.74
C LEU A 115 -0.65 19.22 6.57
N ASP A 116 -0.14 19.31 5.34
CA ASP A 116 0.94 20.19 4.91
C ASP A 116 0.32 21.18 3.91
N GLU A 117 -0.11 22.33 4.42
CA GLU A 117 -0.82 23.37 3.63
C GLU A 117 0.10 23.98 2.57
N GLU A 118 1.39 24.15 2.87
CA GLU A 118 2.36 24.71 1.92
C GLU A 118 2.52 23.82 0.69
N LYS A 119 2.57 22.50 0.89
CA LYS A 119 2.71 21.53 -0.21
C LYS A 119 1.38 21.00 -0.73
N LYS A 120 0.26 21.41 -0.12
CA LYS A 120 -1.10 20.93 -0.43
C LYS A 120 -1.21 19.41 -0.35
N LEU A 121 -0.56 18.83 0.65
CA LEU A 121 -0.53 17.39 0.89
C LEU A 121 -1.27 17.06 2.19
N ILE A 122 -2.17 16.09 2.13
CA ILE A 122 -2.74 15.43 3.30
C ILE A 122 -2.02 14.12 3.55
N THR A 123 -1.98 13.71 4.81
CA THR A 123 -1.61 12.35 5.20
C THR A 123 -2.85 11.64 5.72
N VAL A 124 -3.11 10.45 5.18
CA VAL A 124 -4.17 9.52 5.63
C VAL A 124 -3.56 8.15 5.86
N ASN A 125 -4.21 7.32 6.68
CA ASN A 125 -3.81 5.92 6.86
C ASN A 125 -4.51 5.06 5.84
N VAL A 126 -3.80 4.62 4.80
CA VAL A 126 -4.35 3.68 3.82
C VAL A 126 -4.13 2.27 4.34
N ASP A 127 -5.17 1.43 4.29
CA ASP A 127 -5.02 0.01 4.60
C ASP A 127 -4.29 -0.71 3.44
N PHE A 128 -3.09 -1.18 3.75
CA PHE A 128 -2.35 -2.12 2.92
C PHE A 128 -2.32 -3.49 3.57
N PHE A 129 -3.35 -4.28 3.27
CA PHE A 129 -3.47 -5.69 3.70
C PHE A 129 -3.49 -5.88 5.23
N GLY A 130 -4.33 -5.14 5.93
CA GLY A 130 -4.45 -5.14 7.39
C GLY A 130 -3.40 -4.27 8.08
N ARG A 131 -2.72 -3.38 7.34
CA ARG A 131 -1.69 -2.47 7.85
C ARG A 131 -2.03 -1.04 7.48
N LEU A 132 -2.40 -0.26 8.50
CA LEU A 132 -2.57 1.17 8.36
C LEU A 132 -1.21 1.82 8.08
N THR A 133 -1.00 2.26 6.85
CA THR A 133 0.24 2.88 6.39
C THR A 133 -0.01 4.34 6.04
N PRO A 134 0.78 5.29 6.58
CA PRO A 134 0.60 6.70 6.27
C PRO A 134 0.97 6.98 4.81
N ALA A 135 0.03 7.52 4.04
CA ALA A 135 0.18 7.89 2.65
C ALA A 135 0.01 9.41 2.47
N LYS A 136 0.90 10.04 1.72
CA LYS A 136 0.75 11.44 1.30
C LYS A 136 -0.05 11.53 0.00
N ILE A 137 -1.08 12.36 0.01
CA ILE A 137 -2.02 12.53 -1.11
C ILE A 137 -2.25 14.03 -1.34
N LEU A 138 -2.39 14.45 -2.58
CA LEU A 138 -2.75 15.84 -2.90
C LEU A 138 -4.18 16.14 -2.42
N MET A 139 -4.37 17.34 -1.87
CA MET A 139 -5.70 17.83 -1.48
C MET A 139 -6.68 17.85 -2.66
N THR A 140 -6.21 18.21 -3.85
CA THR A 140 -7.00 18.26 -5.10
C THR A 140 -7.44 16.89 -5.63
N ASP A 141 -6.78 15.82 -5.18
CA ASP A 141 -7.12 14.44 -5.54
C ASP A 141 -8.20 13.86 -4.62
N CYS A 142 -8.68 14.64 -3.66
CA CYS A 142 -9.61 14.24 -2.61
C CYS A 142 -10.87 15.10 -2.61
N ILE A 143 -11.99 14.51 -2.22
CA ILE A 143 -13.21 15.23 -1.87
C ILE A 143 -13.49 15.05 -0.39
N LYS A 144 -13.98 16.09 0.28
CA LYS A 144 -14.46 16.00 1.65
C LYS A 144 -15.74 15.17 1.67
N GLU A 145 -15.79 14.15 2.50
CA GLU A 145 -17.04 13.45 2.81
C GLU A 145 -17.61 13.96 4.13
N THR A 146 -18.91 14.28 4.08
CA THR A 146 -19.71 14.51 5.28
C THR A 146 -20.31 13.16 5.66
N LYS A 147 -19.88 12.62 6.79
CA LYS A 147 -20.46 11.39 7.35
C LYS A 147 -21.67 11.72 8.21
#